data_AF-A0A6B2ZD88-F1
#
_entry.id   AF-A0A6B2ZD88-F1
#
_cell.length_a   1.000
_cell.length_b   1.000
_cell.length_c   1.000
_cell.angle_alpha   90.00
_cell.angle_beta   90.00
_cell.angle_gamma   90.00
#
_symmetry.space_group_name_H-M   'P 1'
#
loop_
_entity.id
_entity.type
_entity.pdbx_description
1 polymer ?
#
loop_
_entity_poly.entity_id
_entity_poly.type
_entity_poly.pdbx_seq_one_letter_code
_entity_poly.pdbx_strand_id
1 'polypeptide(L)'
;MTTTRTPVQHGERRCYIRGCRRPECAEANRRYCKQYRTLVYVTGPRRVDNVQPYINIVTRYLNHGWSYAQIGNLAGCCETVPFNLHKGISKRLNQRTANQLATLPTTPPEVPGLGFVDPTGTVRRGQALYRIGHTLRGMAPELNIDPDSLSRTLNRPTAYVYGSTAAAMTDLYNRWQNTPGPSTANRNRAAARGWPDPTWWEDMGHIDDPAFDPQTVVERPMNRLELAAYRRDEIERLNSYRIPDHEIAGRLDMALTTVRNIITELEAGQRRDRKQAA
;
A
#
# COMPACT_ATOMS: atom_id res chain seq x y z
N MET A 1 41.07 -8.65 8.31
CA MET A 1 41.64 -8.90 9.65
C MET A 1 41.20 -10.28 10.11
N THR A 2 42.10 -11.26 10.08
CA THR A 2 41.81 -12.64 10.48
C THR A 2 41.78 -12.70 12.00
N THR A 3 40.60 -12.87 12.59
CA THR A 3 40.44 -12.97 14.05
C THR A 3 41.00 -14.32 14.50
N THR A 4 42.26 -14.37 14.93
CA THR A 4 42.88 -15.58 15.47
C THR A 4 42.17 -15.94 16.77
N ARG A 5 41.25 -16.92 16.73
CA ARG A 5 40.53 -17.40 17.93
C ARG A 5 41.54 -18.00 18.91
N THR A 6 41.72 -17.38 20.08
CA THR A 6 42.55 -17.90 21.15
C THR A 6 42.15 -19.34 21.49
N PRO A 7 43.11 -20.28 21.54
CA PRO A 7 42.81 -21.67 21.88
C PRO A 7 42.16 -21.75 23.27
N VAL A 8 41.30 -22.75 23.45
CA VAL A 8 40.59 -22.97 24.72
C VAL A 8 41.57 -23.40 25.79
N GLN A 9 41.48 -22.81 26.98
CA GLN A 9 42.36 -23.13 28.10
C GLN A 9 41.60 -23.98 29.14
N HIS A 10 42.32 -24.88 29.81
CA HIS A 10 41.75 -25.60 30.96
C HIS A 10 41.40 -24.63 32.08
N GLY A 11 40.36 -24.95 32.86
CA GLY A 11 39.80 -24.03 33.86
C GLY A 11 38.73 -23.06 33.32
N GLU A 12 38.43 -23.11 32.01
CA GLU A 12 37.35 -22.30 31.41
C GLU A 12 36.14 -23.16 31.03
N ARG A 13 34.94 -22.57 31.13
CA ARG A 13 33.70 -23.25 30.69
C ARG A 13 33.75 -23.68 29.22
N ARG A 14 34.38 -22.88 28.35
CA ARG A 14 34.47 -23.20 26.91
C ARG A 14 35.24 -24.50 26.64
N CYS A 15 36.18 -24.86 27.50
CA CYS A 15 36.89 -26.15 27.44
C CYS A 15 35.97 -27.32 27.88
N TYR A 16 35.17 -27.12 28.93
CA TYR A 16 34.16 -28.11 29.37
C TYR A 16 33.11 -28.39 28.28
N ILE A 17 32.59 -27.35 27.62
CA ILE A 17 31.59 -27.48 26.54
C ILE A 17 32.13 -28.30 25.37
N ARG A 18 33.42 -28.18 25.06
CA ARG A 18 34.08 -28.98 24.01
C ARG A 18 34.34 -30.44 24.39
N GLY A 19 33.96 -30.86 25.61
CA GLY A 19 34.05 -32.26 26.04
C GLY A 19 35.05 -32.52 27.17
N CYS A 20 35.86 -31.55 27.59
CA CYS A 20 36.77 -31.75 28.71
C CYS A 20 36.00 -32.02 30.02
N ARG A 21 36.51 -32.94 30.84
CA ARG A 21 35.92 -33.32 32.14
C ARG A 21 36.86 -33.13 33.33
N ARG A 22 37.99 -32.45 33.15
CA ARG A 22 38.91 -32.14 34.25
C ARG A 22 38.22 -31.31 35.35
N PRO A 23 38.63 -31.46 36.62
CA PRO A 23 37.98 -30.79 37.76
C PRO A 23 37.84 -29.28 37.58
N GLU A 24 38.89 -28.60 37.12
CA GLU A 24 38.91 -27.15 36.92
C GLU A 24 37.90 -26.68 35.85
N CYS A 25 37.74 -27.44 34.76
CA CYS A 25 36.77 -27.16 33.70
C CYS A 25 35.33 -27.41 34.17
N ALA A 26 35.11 -28.50 34.91
CA ALA A 26 33.81 -28.85 35.48
C ALA A 26 33.37 -27.82 36.52
N GLU A 27 34.29 -27.32 37.35
CA GLU A 27 34.03 -26.26 38.31
C GLU A 27 33.72 -24.93 37.64
N ALA A 28 34.45 -24.56 36.59
CA ALA A 28 34.12 -23.37 35.80
C ALA A 28 32.70 -23.43 35.21
N ASN A 29 32.27 -24.61 34.74
CA ASN A 29 30.89 -24.81 34.28
C ASN A 29 29.88 -24.73 35.45
N ARG A 30 30.17 -25.34 36.61
CA ARG A 30 29.31 -25.25 37.80
C ARG A 30 29.13 -23.82 38.28
N ARG A 31 30.21 -23.04 38.33
CA ARG A 31 30.19 -21.60 38.69
C ARG A 31 29.30 -20.81 37.74
N TYR A 32 29.47 -21.01 36.43
CA TYR A 32 28.61 -20.39 35.42
C TYR A 32 27.13 -20.80 35.59
N CYS A 33 26.84 -22.08 35.79
CA CYS A 33 25.46 -22.56 35.98
C CYS A 33 24.82 -21.94 37.22
N LYS A 34 25.56 -21.80 38.33
CA LYS A 34 25.09 -21.13 39.55
C LYS A 34 24.77 -19.66 39.28
N GLN A 35 25.72 -18.92 38.67
CA GLN A 35 25.52 -17.52 38.29
C GLN A 35 24.32 -17.35 37.34
N TYR A 36 24.18 -18.24 36.36
CA TYR A 36 23.08 -18.21 35.41
C TYR A 36 21.72 -18.42 36.10
N ARG A 37 21.61 -19.38 37.02
CA ARG A 37 20.38 -19.62 37.80
C ARG A 37 19.99 -18.39 38.64
N THR A 38 20.96 -17.81 39.33
CA THR A 38 20.73 -16.57 40.10
C THR A 38 20.26 -15.43 39.20
N LEU A 39 20.92 -15.25 38.05
CA LEU A 39 20.55 -14.19 37.11
C LEU A 39 19.14 -14.39 36.55
N VAL A 40 18.76 -15.62 36.18
CA VAL A 40 17.40 -15.92 35.71
C VAL A 40 16.35 -15.69 36.79
N TYR A 41 16.67 -15.98 38.05
CA TYR A 41 15.75 -15.71 39.16
C TYR A 41 15.50 -14.21 39.36
N VAL A 42 16.54 -13.39 39.21
CA VAL A 42 16.45 -11.92 39.41
C VAL A 42 15.86 -11.19 38.20
N THR A 43 16.31 -11.52 36.98
CA THR A 43 15.96 -10.78 35.76
C THR A 43 14.93 -11.46 34.89
N GLY A 44 14.50 -12.67 35.25
CA GLY A 44 13.73 -13.55 34.37
C GLY A 44 14.59 -14.22 33.30
N PRO A 45 13.98 -15.06 32.45
CA PRO A 45 14.67 -15.80 31.40
C PRO A 45 15.30 -14.88 30.35
N ARG A 46 16.44 -15.28 29.78
CA ARG A 46 17.14 -14.51 28.73
C ARG A 46 16.44 -14.55 27.37
N ARG A 47 15.46 -15.43 27.22
CA ARG A 47 14.73 -15.67 25.99
C ARG A 47 13.24 -15.63 26.30
N VAL A 48 12.48 -14.98 25.43
CA VAL A 48 11.03 -15.00 25.41
C VAL A 48 10.57 -16.09 24.45
N ASP A 49 9.75 -17.02 24.94
CA ASP A 49 9.18 -18.10 24.14
C ASP A 49 7.90 -17.66 23.40
N ASN A 50 7.07 -16.81 24.03
CA ASN A 50 5.90 -16.24 23.36
C ASN A 50 6.28 -15.01 22.53
N VAL A 51 6.55 -15.24 21.24
CA VAL A 51 6.92 -14.16 20.31
C VAL A 51 5.73 -13.41 19.70
N GLN A 52 4.49 -13.91 19.86
CA GLN A 52 3.30 -13.38 19.19
C GLN A 52 3.06 -11.87 19.41
N PRO A 53 3.23 -11.31 20.62
CA PRO A 53 3.04 -9.87 20.83
C PRO A 53 3.99 -9.01 19.98
N TYR A 54 5.22 -9.48 19.77
CA TYR A 54 6.23 -8.76 19.00
C TYR A 54 5.99 -8.88 17.49
N ILE A 55 5.43 -10.00 17.04
CA ILE A 55 4.93 -10.13 15.66
C ILE A 55 3.87 -9.08 15.40
N ASN A 56 2.91 -8.90 16.33
CA ASN A 56 1.84 -7.92 16.19
C ASN A 56 2.39 -6.48 16.11
N ILE A 57 3.40 -6.15 16.92
CA ILE A 57 4.09 -4.85 16.86
C ILE A 57 4.73 -4.64 15.49
N VAL A 58 5.51 -5.61 15.00
CA VAL A 58 6.18 -5.50 13.69
C VAL A 58 5.16 -5.37 12.57
N THR A 59 4.13 -6.22 12.54
CA THR A 59 3.04 -6.16 11.55
C THR A 59 2.33 -4.81 11.56
N ARG A 60 2.06 -4.22 12.73
CA ARG A 60 1.47 -2.88 12.83
C ARG A 60 2.33 -1.83 12.13
N TYR A 61 3.64 -1.84 12.36
CA TYR A 61 4.55 -0.88 11.73
C TYR A 61 4.65 -1.09 10.21
N LEU A 62 4.70 -2.35 9.76
CA LEU A 62 4.67 -2.67 8.32
C LEU A 62 3.39 -2.16 7.64
N ASN A 63 2.23 -2.33 8.29
CA ASN A 63 0.95 -1.82 7.78
C ASN A 63 0.91 -0.28 7.70
N HIS A 64 1.75 0.40 8.49
CA HIS A 64 1.94 1.86 8.41
C HIS A 64 3.06 2.24 7.42
N GLY A 65 3.57 1.31 6.60
CA GLY A 65 4.56 1.60 5.55
C GLY A 65 6.03 1.63 6.01
N TRP A 66 6.33 1.21 7.24
CA TRP A 66 7.72 1.10 7.71
C TRP A 66 8.39 -0.15 7.16
N SER A 67 9.70 -0.08 6.86
CA SER A 67 10.49 -1.25 6.47
C SER A 67 11.09 -1.99 7.69
N TYR A 68 11.49 -3.26 7.51
CA TYR A 68 12.17 -4.04 8.56
C TYR A 68 13.44 -3.35 9.07
N ALA A 69 14.21 -2.72 8.19
CA ALA A 69 15.41 -1.98 8.57
C ALA A 69 15.08 -0.77 9.44
N GLN A 70 14.01 -0.03 9.11
CA GLN A 70 13.58 1.12 9.90
C GLN A 70 13.04 0.72 11.27
N ILE A 71 12.23 -0.36 11.33
CA ILE A 71 11.74 -0.92 12.58
C ILE A 71 12.90 -1.37 13.46
N GLY A 72 13.89 -2.05 12.86
CA GLY A 72 15.10 -2.49 13.52
C GLY A 72 15.87 -1.31 14.10
N ASN A 73 16.18 -0.30 13.27
CA ASN A 73 16.90 0.90 13.70
C ASN A 73 16.16 1.64 14.82
N LEU A 74 14.83 1.81 14.71
CA LEU A 74 14.03 2.46 15.73
C LEU A 74 14.03 1.69 17.07
N ALA A 75 13.98 0.36 17.00
CA ALA A 75 14.08 -0.49 18.19
C ALA A 75 15.54 -0.66 18.69
N GLY A 76 16.55 -0.18 17.96
CA GLY A 76 17.95 -0.43 18.28
C GLY A 76 18.36 -1.90 18.12
N CYS A 77 17.81 -2.61 17.14
CA CYS A 77 18.20 -3.96 16.74
C CYS A 77 18.44 -4.08 15.22
N CYS A 78 19.05 -5.18 14.78
CA CYS A 78 19.31 -5.39 13.35
C CYS A 78 18.04 -5.79 12.59
N GLU A 79 17.93 -5.39 11.32
CA GLU A 79 16.82 -5.68 10.40
C GLU A 79 16.38 -7.16 10.39
N THR A 80 17.33 -8.07 10.53
CA THR A 80 17.08 -9.51 10.52
C THR A 80 16.16 -9.97 11.66
N VAL A 81 16.09 -9.22 12.77
CA VAL A 81 15.19 -9.52 13.90
C VAL A 81 13.72 -9.34 13.51
N PRO A 82 13.23 -8.14 13.14
CA PRO A 82 11.84 -7.95 12.75
C PRO A 82 11.47 -8.79 11.52
N PHE A 83 12.39 -8.97 10.56
CA PHE A 83 12.18 -9.87 9.43
C PHE A 83 11.91 -11.32 9.88
N ASN A 84 12.78 -11.90 10.71
CA ASN A 84 12.63 -13.29 11.15
C ASN A 84 11.44 -13.50 12.09
N LEU A 85 11.07 -12.48 12.88
CA LEU A 85 9.85 -12.51 13.70
C LEU A 85 8.61 -12.53 12.83
N HIS A 86 8.49 -11.59 11.88
CA HIS A 86 7.32 -11.47 11.02
C HIS A 86 7.15 -12.68 10.09
N LYS A 87 8.25 -13.27 9.60
CA LYS A 87 8.23 -14.50 8.81
C LYS A 87 8.05 -15.78 9.65
N GLY A 88 7.94 -15.69 10.98
CA GLY A 88 7.77 -16.85 11.86
C GLY A 88 8.98 -17.78 11.94
N ILE A 89 10.13 -17.38 11.40
CA ILE A 89 11.38 -18.13 11.43
C ILE A 89 11.90 -18.23 12.86
N SER A 90 11.82 -17.12 13.61
CA SER A 90 12.26 -17.06 15.01
C SER A 90 11.12 -17.37 15.97
N LYS A 91 11.14 -18.56 16.58
CA LYS A 91 10.19 -18.96 17.65
C LYS A 91 10.58 -18.44 19.04
N ARG A 92 11.76 -17.83 19.17
CA ARG A 92 12.31 -17.33 20.43
C ARG A 92 12.99 -16.00 20.19
N LEU A 93 12.84 -15.07 21.14
CA LEU A 93 13.45 -13.74 21.06
C LEU A 93 14.36 -13.49 22.27
N ASN A 94 15.44 -12.73 22.10
CA ASN A 94 16.26 -12.29 23.24
C ASN A 94 15.47 -11.32 24.11
N GLN A 95 15.48 -11.49 25.44
CA GLN A 95 14.78 -10.59 26.37
C GLN A 95 15.16 -9.12 26.16
N ARG A 96 16.43 -8.82 25.88
CA ARG A 96 16.88 -7.45 25.58
C ARG A 96 16.16 -6.87 24.36
N THR A 97 16.08 -7.66 23.30
CA THR A 97 15.45 -7.26 22.02
C THR A 97 13.92 -7.21 22.14
N ALA A 98 13.34 -8.12 22.93
CA ALA A 98 11.94 -8.09 23.29
C ALA A 98 11.58 -6.78 24.00
N ASN A 99 12.35 -6.39 25.02
CA ASN A 99 12.16 -5.12 25.72
C ASN A 99 12.30 -3.92 24.77
N GLN A 100 13.30 -3.92 23.90
CA GLN A 100 13.48 -2.89 22.87
C GLN A 100 12.25 -2.74 21.96
N LEU A 101 11.74 -3.84 21.40
CA LEU A 101 10.54 -3.81 20.56
C LEU A 101 9.30 -3.38 21.34
N ALA A 102 9.18 -3.76 22.62
CA ALA A 102 8.07 -3.36 23.48
C ALA A 102 8.07 -1.86 23.80
N THR A 103 9.21 -1.17 23.71
CA THR A 103 9.29 0.29 23.92
C THR A 103 8.84 1.11 22.70
N LEU A 104 8.61 0.48 21.55
CA LEU A 104 8.16 1.19 20.36
C LEU A 104 6.78 1.82 20.58
N PRO A 105 6.55 3.06 20.11
CA PRO A 105 5.25 3.70 20.17
C PRO A 105 4.12 2.83 19.61
N THR A 106 2.96 2.89 20.26
CA THR A 106 1.75 2.16 19.83
C THR A 106 1.28 2.63 18.46
N THR A 107 1.34 3.93 18.21
CA THR A 107 1.10 4.53 16.90
C THR A 107 2.45 4.80 16.24
N PRO A 108 2.78 4.16 15.10
CA PRO A 108 4.01 4.45 14.38
C PRO A 108 4.09 5.94 14.02
N PRO A 109 5.26 6.58 14.14
CA PRO A 109 5.47 7.92 13.60
C PRO A 109 5.27 7.91 12.08
N GLU A 110 5.02 9.09 11.48
CA GLU A 110 5.02 9.24 10.02
C GLU A 110 6.27 8.59 9.42
N VAL A 111 6.06 7.84 8.34
CA VAL A 111 7.10 7.01 7.71
C VAL A 111 8.28 7.91 7.36
N PRO A 112 9.48 7.68 7.93
CA PRO A 112 10.67 8.31 7.42
C PRO A 112 10.78 7.83 5.97
N GLY A 113 10.84 8.73 4.99
CA GLY A 113 10.82 8.40 3.55
C GLY A 113 11.95 7.48 3.03
N LEU A 114 12.66 6.75 3.89
CA LEU A 114 13.82 5.90 3.58
C LEU A 114 13.48 4.40 3.48
N GLY A 115 12.24 3.98 3.77
CA GLY A 115 11.81 2.57 3.72
C GLY A 115 11.45 2.11 2.31
N PHE A 116 11.40 0.79 2.08
CA PHE A 116 10.79 0.22 0.88
C PHE A 116 9.31 -0.07 1.16
N VAL A 117 8.42 0.35 0.25
CA VAL A 117 6.97 0.17 0.31
C VAL A 117 6.47 -0.54 -0.95
N ASP A 118 5.22 -1.02 -0.88
CA ASP A 118 4.54 -1.61 -2.02
C ASP A 118 4.43 -0.58 -3.17
N PRO A 119 4.77 -0.95 -4.41
CA PRO A 119 4.78 -0.04 -5.54
C PRO A 119 3.38 0.32 -6.07
N THR A 120 2.34 -0.42 -5.70
CA THR A 120 1.02 -0.41 -6.36
C THR A 120 0.45 0.99 -6.47
N GLY A 121 0.38 1.69 -5.33
CA GLY A 121 -0.13 3.07 -5.29
C GLY A 121 0.71 4.04 -6.11
N THR A 122 2.03 3.85 -6.16
CA THR A 122 2.96 4.69 -6.94
C THR A 122 2.77 4.45 -8.44
N VAL A 123 2.66 3.18 -8.83
CA VAL A 123 2.48 2.77 -10.23
C VAL A 123 1.15 3.27 -10.76
N ARG A 124 0.05 3.05 -10.04
CA ARG A 124 -1.30 3.43 -10.50
C ARG A 124 -1.46 4.94 -10.61
N ARG A 125 -0.95 5.72 -9.65
CA ARG A 125 -0.92 7.20 -9.74
C ARG A 125 -0.13 7.69 -10.94
N GLY A 126 1.07 7.16 -11.16
CA GLY A 126 1.89 7.54 -12.31
C GLY A 126 1.25 7.18 -13.66
N GLN A 127 0.60 6.01 -13.74
CA GLN A 127 -0.15 5.58 -14.92
C GLN A 127 -1.37 6.48 -15.18
N ALA A 128 -2.09 6.87 -14.13
CA ALA A 128 -3.24 7.77 -14.22
C ALA A 128 -2.84 9.18 -14.68
N LEU A 129 -1.74 9.75 -14.15
CA LEU A 129 -1.20 11.02 -14.66
C LEU A 129 -0.75 10.91 -16.13
N TYR A 130 -0.13 9.78 -16.49
CA TYR A 130 0.22 9.50 -17.88
C TYR A 130 -1.03 9.40 -18.78
N ARG A 131 -2.12 8.84 -18.25
CA ARG A 131 -3.42 8.69 -18.94
C ARG A 131 -4.09 10.02 -19.27
N ILE A 132 -3.93 11.04 -18.43
CA ILE A 132 -4.43 12.41 -18.71
C ILE A 132 -3.43 13.28 -19.51
N GLY A 133 -2.26 12.74 -19.84
CA GLY A 133 -1.34 13.33 -20.82
C GLY A 133 -0.06 13.93 -20.23
N HIS A 134 0.23 13.72 -18.94
CA HIS A 134 1.53 14.08 -18.39
C HIS A 134 2.63 13.21 -19.00
N THR A 135 3.86 13.74 -19.00
CA THR A 135 5.01 13.06 -19.58
C THR A 135 5.93 12.52 -18.49
N LEU A 136 6.59 11.39 -18.73
CA LEU A 136 7.60 10.86 -17.80
C LEU A 136 8.70 11.89 -17.53
N ARG A 137 9.10 12.64 -18.57
CA ARG A 137 10.10 13.71 -18.48
C ARG A 137 9.64 14.89 -17.62
N GLY A 138 8.33 15.15 -17.55
CA GLY A 138 7.75 16.17 -16.68
C GLY A 138 7.57 15.69 -15.25
N MET A 139 7.20 14.42 -15.04
CA MET A 139 6.99 13.85 -13.70
C MET A 139 8.30 13.53 -12.98
N ALA A 140 9.30 12.98 -13.68
CA ALA A 140 10.51 12.45 -13.05
C ALA A 140 11.32 13.48 -12.23
N PRO A 141 11.47 14.76 -12.66
CA PRO A 141 12.13 15.79 -11.84
C PRO A 141 11.42 16.06 -10.51
N GLU A 142 10.08 16.08 -10.50
CA GLU A 142 9.27 16.29 -9.29
C GLU A 142 9.43 15.15 -8.27
N LEU A 143 9.79 13.96 -8.77
CA LEU A 143 10.00 12.76 -7.96
C LEU A 143 11.47 12.55 -7.59
N ASN A 144 12.37 13.41 -8.07
CA ASN A 144 13.82 13.28 -7.95
C ASN A 144 14.34 11.89 -8.39
N ILE A 145 13.79 11.37 -9.49
CA ILE A 145 14.25 10.12 -10.12
C ILE A 145 14.49 10.34 -11.61
N ASP A 146 15.23 9.41 -12.21
CA ASP A 146 15.47 9.41 -13.64
C ASP A 146 14.21 8.98 -14.44
N PRO A 147 13.90 9.60 -15.61
CA PRO A 147 12.75 9.24 -16.43
C PRO A 147 12.70 7.77 -16.88
N ASP A 148 13.84 7.15 -17.16
CA ASP A 148 13.88 5.73 -17.54
C ASP A 148 13.61 4.83 -16.33
N SER A 149 14.04 5.26 -15.14
CA SER A 149 13.67 4.61 -13.88
C SER A 149 12.18 4.67 -13.63
N LEU A 150 11.56 5.84 -13.79
CA LEU A 150 10.10 5.99 -13.72
C LEU A 150 9.39 5.12 -14.77
N SER A 151 9.88 5.15 -16.02
CA SER A 151 9.36 4.31 -17.10
C SER A 151 9.36 2.83 -16.75
N ARG A 152 10.48 2.33 -16.19
CA ARG A 152 10.59 0.94 -15.74
C ARG A 152 9.59 0.65 -14.63
N THR A 153 9.49 1.50 -13.60
CA THR A 153 8.54 1.33 -12.50
C THR A 153 7.10 1.24 -12.99
N LEU A 154 6.68 2.10 -13.92
CA LEU A 154 5.29 2.12 -14.40
C LEU A 154 4.93 0.96 -15.33
N ASN A 155 5.89 0.41 -16.09
CA ASN A 155 5.63 -0.66 -17.06
C ASN A 155 5.96 -2.06 -16.54
N ARG A 156 6.88 -2.17 -15.57
CA ARG A 156 7.35 -3.42 -14.96
C ARG A 156 7.47 -3.19 -13.46
N PRO A 157 6.39 -3.38 -12.69
CA PRO A 157 6.39 -3.12 -11.27
C PRO A 157 7.55 -3.86 -10.61
N THR A 158 8.45 -3.10 -9.97
CA THR A 158 9.48 -3.66 -9.09
C THR A 158 8.80 -4.26 -7.87
N ALA A 159 9.44 -5.19 -7.15
CA ALA A 159 8.82 -5.73 -5.94
C ALA A 159 8.54 -4.66 -4.87
N TYR A 160 9.30 -3.55 -4.89
CA TYR A 160 9.18 -2.44 -3.94
C TYR A 160 9.63 -1.11 -4.57
N VAL A 161 9.23 0.02 -3.97
CA VAL A 161 9.74 1.38 -4.25
C VAL A 161 10.16 2.07 -2.95
N TYR A 162 10.98 3.11 -3.02
CA TYR A 162 11.29 3.92 -1.84
C TYR A 162 10.05 4.68 -1.37
N GLY A 163 9.84 4.75 -0.06
CA GLY A 163 8.75 5.47 0.58
C GLY A 163 8.78 6.96 0.27
N SER A 164 9.97 7.56 0.12
CA SER A 164 10.12 8.94 -0.38
C SER A 164 9.55 9.11 -1.78
N THR A 165 9.82 8.18 -2.68
CA THR A 165 9.27 8.20 -4.05
C THR A 165 7.76 8.00 -4.04
N ALA A 166 7.24 7.10 -3.19
CA ALA A 166 5.80 6.89 -3.07
C ALA A 166 5.07 8.12 -2.50
N ALA A 167 5.65 8.77 -1.49
CA ALA A 167 5.13 10.02 -0.94
C ALA A 167 5.17 11.14 -1.99
N ALA A 168 6.31 11.35 -2.65
CA ALA A 168 6.45 12.35 -3.70
C ALA A 168 5.49 12.12 -4.87
N MET A 169 5.23 10.86 -5.26
CA MET A 169 4.23 10.53 -6.27
C MET A 169 2.82 10.83 -5.80
N THR A 170 2.50 10.59 -4.53
CA THR A 170 1.20 10.93 -3.95
C THR A 170 0.98 12.44 -3.98
N ASP A 171 1.97 13.23 -3.57
CA ASP A 171 1.91 14.69 -3.60
C ASP A 171 1.80 15.24 -5.03
N LEU A 172 2.54 14.64 -5.98
CA LEU A 172 2.47 15.00 -7.38
C LEU A 172 1.09 14.70 -7.97
N TYR A 173 0.55 13.52 -7.68
CA TYR A 173 -0.77 13.09 -8.13
C TYR A 173 -1.87 14.03 -7.63
N ASN A 174 -1.88 14.33 -6.33
CA ASN A 174 -2.87 15.24 -5.75
C ASN A 174 -2.85 16.62 -6.39
N ARG A 175 -1.67 17.12 -6.77
CA ARG A 175 -1.53 18.42 -7.47
C ARG A 175 -2.02 18.37 -8.92
N TRP A 176 -1.77 17.27 -9.62
CA TRP A 176 -1.88 17.21 -11.08
C TRP A 176 -3.10 16.44 -11.59
N GLN A 177 -3.76 15.64 -10.77
CA GLN A 177 -4.86 14.75 -11.20
C GLN A 177 -6.00 15.47 -11.95
N ASN A 178 -6.26 16.74 -11.61
CA ASN A 178 -7.32 17.55 -12.22
C ASN A 178 -6.86 18.43 -13.39
N THR A 179 -5.58 18.34 -13.79
CA THR A 179 -4.99 19.17 -14.85
C THR A 179 -4.53 18.29 -16.01
N PRO A 180 -5.17 18.36 -17.19
CA PRO A 180 -4.72 17.59 -18.34
C PRO A 180 -3.30 17.97 -18.77
N GLY A 181 -2.46 16.96 -19.01
CA GLY A 181 -1.12 17.18 -19.53
C GLY A 181 -1.12 17.51 -21.04
N PRO A 182 -0.01 18.04 -21.57
CA PRO A 182 0.06 18.56 -22.93
C PRO A 182 0.10 17.48 -24.02
N SER A 183 0.35 16.21 -23.68
CA SER A 183 0.61 15.17 -24.68
C SER A 183 -0.62 14.31 -24.99
N THR A 184 -1.23 14.55 -26.15
CA THR A 184 -2.29 13.69 -26.73
C THR A 184 -1.78 12.28 -27.04
N ALA A 185 -0.55 12.15 -27.51
CA ALA A 185 0.07 10.86 -27.82
C ALA A 185 0.17 9.95 -26.59
N ASN A 186 0.52 10.51 -25.43
CA ASN A 186 0.56 9.76 -24.17
C ASN A 186 -0.83 9.31 -23.73
N ARG A 187 -1.85 10.18 -23.85
CA ARG A 187 -3.25 9.81 -23.56
C ARG A 187 -3.68 8.59 -24.37
N ASN A 188 -3.43 8.61 -25.68
CA ASN A 188 -3.80 7.52 -26.57
C ASN A 188 -3.04 6.23 -26.25
N ARG A 189 -1.74 6.33 -25.95
CA ARG A 189 -0.92 5.18 -25.57
C ARG A 189 -1.35 4.55 -24.26
N ALA A 190 -1.72 5.36 -23.27
CA ALA A 190 -2.25 4.89 -22.00
C ALA A 190 -3.62 4.22 -22.17
N ALA A 191 -4.50 4.80 -22.99
CA ALA A 191 -5.80 4.21 -23.34
C ALA A 191 -5.63 2.81 -23.94
N ALA A 192 -4.72 2.67 -24.92
CA ALA A 192 -4.44 1.40 -25.58
C ALA A 192 -3.89 0.33 -24.62
N ARG A 193 -3.32 0.74 -23.49
CA ARG A 193 -2.84 -0.16 -22.42
C ARG A 193 -3.88 -0.46 -21.35
N GLY A 194 -5.08 0.12 -21.47
CA GLY A 194 -6.14 -0.02 -20.47
C GLY A 194 -5.79 0.61 -19.12
N TRP A 195 -4.95 1.66 -19.10
CA TRP A 195 -4.64 2.36 -17.86
C TRP A 195 -5.81 3.27 -17.45
N PRO A 196 -6.37 3.10 -16.24
CA PRO A 196 -7.44 3.98 -15.77
C PRO A 196 -6.93 5.40 -15.55
N ASP A 197 -7.81 6.38 -15.72
CA ASP A 197 -7.55 7.78 -15.43
C ASP A 197 -7.83 8.11 -13.94
N PRO A 198 -7.50 9.33 -13.47
CA PRO A 198 -7.75 9.70 -12.09
C PRO A 198 -9.22 9.62 -11.66
N THR A 199 -10.15 10.02 -12.53
CA THR A 199 -11.58 10.02 -12.22
C THR A 199 -12.09 8.61 -11.97
N TRP A 200 -11.67 7.64 -12.80
CA TRP A 200 -11.98 6.23 -12.57
C TRP A 200 -11.45 5.73 -11.21
N TRP A 201 -10.25 6.15 -10.81
CA TRP A 201 -9.70 5.78 -9.51
C TRP A 201 -10.41 6.45 -8.33
N GLU A 202 -10.90 7.68 -8.49
CA GLU A 202 -11.74 8.36 -7.50
C GLU A 202 -13.06 7.62 -7.31
N ASP A 203 -13.71 7.18 -8.39
CA ASP A 203 -14.96 6.41 -8.33
C ASP A 203 -14.77 5.04 -7.68
N MET A 204 -13.64 4.37 -7.94
CA MET A 204 -13.38 3.02 -7.43
C MET A 204 -12.76 3.00 -6.02
N GLY A 205 -12.02 4.02 -5.58
CA GLY A 205 -11.48 4.12 -4.22
C GLY A 205 -10.38 3.11 -3.83
N HIS A 206 -9.88 2.29 -4.76
CA HIS A 206 -8.94 1.18 -4.50
C HIS A 206 -7.53 1.41 -5.08
N ILE A 207 -7.10 2.66 -5.26
CA ILE A 207 -5.83 2.97 -5.92
C ILE A 207 -4.60 2.39 -5.20
N ASP A 208 -4.65 2.21 -3.89
CA ASP A 208 -3.54 1.68 -3.07
C ASP A 208 -3.65 0.19 -2.74
N ASP A 209 -4.74 -0.48 -3.13
CA ASP A 209 -4.96 -1.89 -2.77
C ASP A 209 -4.26 -2.83 -3.79
N PRO A 210 -3.21 -3.57 -3.39
CA PRO A 210 -2.51 -4.50 -4.27
C PRO A 210 -3.36 -5.73 -4.66
N ALA A 211 -4.39 -6.07 -3.88
CA ALA A 211 -5.27 -7.20 -4.17
C ALA A 211 -6.39 -6.84 -5.16
N PHE A 212 -6.66 -5.55 -5.35
CA PHE A 212 -7.64 -5.08 -6.32
C PHE A 212 -7.09 -5.19 -7.75
N ASP A 213 -7.82 -5.86 -8.64
CA ASP A 213 -7.45 -5.94 -10.06
C ASP A 213 -8.38 -5.07 -10.91
N PRO A 214 -7.91 -3.92 -11.45
CA PRO A 214 -8.69 -3.05 -12.30
C PRO A 214 -9.24 -3.72 -13.56
N GLN A 215 -8.58 -4.77 -14.06
CA GLN A 215 -9.01 -5.47 -15.28
C GLN A 215 -10.22 -6.38 -15.04
N THR A 216 -10.48 -6.75 -13.78
CA THR A 216 -11.66 -7.55 -13.42
C THR A 216 -12.93 -6.72 -13.30
N VAL A 217 -12.80 -5.39 -13.27
CA VAL A 217 -13.93 -4.47 -13.28
C VAL A 217 -14.48 -4.41 -14.69
N VAL A 218 -15.42 -5.32 -14.98
CA VAL A 218 -16.20 -5.25 -16.21
C VAL A 218 -17.22 -4.12 -16.00
N GLU A 219 -17.02 -2.99 -16.68
CA GLU A 219 -18.11 -2.03 -16.89
C GLU A 219 -19.22 -2.76 -17.64
N ARG A 220 -20.20 -3.26 -16.89
CA ARG A 220 -21.39 -3.83 -17.51
C ARG A 220 -22.17 -2.66 -18.10
N PRO A 221 -22.38 -2.61 -19.42
CA PRO A 221 -23.21 -1.56 -20.00
C PRO A 221 -24.58 -1.62 -19.34
N MET A 222 -25.11 -0.45 -18.98
CA MET A 222 -26.47 -0.35 -18.42
C MET A 222 -27.43 -1.07 -19.37
N ASN A 223 -28.25 -1.95 -18.80
CA ASN A 223 -29.29 -2.59 -19.58
C ASN A 223 -30.32 -1.54 -20.06
N ARG A 224 -31.16 -1.89 -21.04
CA ARG A 224 -32.11 -0.93 -21.64
C ARG A 224 -33.04 -0.26 -20.62
N LEU A 225 -33.40 -0.95 -19.53
CA LEU A 225 -34.26 -0.41 -18.47
C LEU A 225 -33.48 0.54 -17.56
N GLU A 226 -32.26 0.17 -17.16
CA GLU A 226 -31.35 1.01 -16.36
C GLU A 226 -31.01 2.31 -17.10
N LEU A 227 -30.68 2.23 -18.39
CA LEU A 227 -30.40 3.40 -19.22
C LEU A 227 -31.62 4.32 -19.36
N ALA A 228 -32.83 3.74 -19.44
CA ALA A 228 -34.06 4.52 -19.51
C ALA A 228 -34.39 5.21 -18.18
N ALA A 229 -34.09 4.57 -17.04
CA ALA A 229 -34.22 5.18 -15.71
C ALA A 229 -33.22 6.33 -15.53
N TYR A 230 -31.94 6.08 -15.81
CA TYR A 230 -30.89 7.11 -15.77
C TYR A 230 -31.23 8.33 -16.63
N ARG A 231 -31.66 8.11 -17.88
CA ARG A 231 -32.08 9.21 -18.78
C ARG A 231 -33.26 9.99 -18.22
N ARG A 232 -34.20 9.33 -17.53
CA ARG A 232 -35.35 10.02 -16.93
C ARG A 232 -34.92 10.89 -15.77
N ASP A 233 -34.10 10.37 -14.86
CA ASP A 233 -33.56 11.10 -13.71
C ASP A 233 -32.73 12.31 -14.18
N GLU A 234 -31.93 12.13 -15.22
CA GLU A 234 -31.11 13.20 -15.78
C GLU A 234 -31.94 14.28 -16.50
N ILE A 235 -33.02 13.89 -17.20
CA ILE A 235 -33.99 14.85 -17.76
C ILE A 235 -34.66 15.64 -16.64
N GLU A 236 -35.11 14.98 -15.56
CA GLU A 236 -35.71 15.65 -14.40
C GLU A 236 -34.74 16.66 -13.78
N ARG A 237 -33.49 16.26 -13.57
CA ARG A 237 -32.43 17.11 -13.04
C ARG A 237 -32.18 18.33 -13.92
N LEU A 238 -31.97 18.14 -15.23
CA LEU A 238 -31.70 19.25 -16.16
C LEU A 238 -32.91 20.19 -16.31
N ASN A 239 -34.12 19.63 -16.28
CA ASN A 239 -35.36 20.41 -16.30
C ASN A 239 -35.52 21.26 -15.02
N SER A 240 -35.10 20.73 -13.85
CA SER A 240 -35.13 21.50 -12.59
C SER A 240 -34.26 22.76 -12.65
N TYR A 241 -33.19 22.75 -13.46
CA TYR A 241 -32.33 23.90 -13.75
C TYR A 241 -32.88 24.81 -14.86
N ARG A 242 -34.08 24.53 -15.39
CA ARG A 242 -34.72 25.26 -16.49
C ARG A 242 -33.90 25.30 -17.78
N ILE A 243 -33.12 24.25 -18.05
CA ILE A 243 -32.43 24.10 -19.33
C ILE A 243 -33.48 23.84 -20.42
N PRO A 244 -33.42 24.51 -21.59
CA PRO A 244 -34.39 24.30 -22.67
C PRO A 244 -34.39 22.84 -23.18
N ASP A 245 -35.58 22.28 -23.47
CA ASP A 245 -35.74 20.88 -23.90
C ASP A 245 -34.82 20.44 -25.05
N HIS A 246 -34.58 21.34 -26.01
CA HIS A 246 -33.74 21.06 -27.18
C HIS A 246 -32.26 20.93 -26.80
N GLU A 247 -31.82 21.66 -25.77
CA GLU A 247 -30.47 21.55 -25.23
C GLU A 247 -30.33 20.26 -24.39
N ILE A 248 -31.35 19.91 -23.60
CA ILE A 248 -31.40 18.61 -22.89
C ILE A 248 -31.34 17.45 -23.89
N ALA A 249 -32.12 17.51 -24.96
CA ALA A 249 -32.14 16.53 -26.04
C ALA A 249 -30.77 16.39 -26.71
N GLY A 250 -30.09 17.51 -26.99
CA GLY A 250 -28.73 17.51 -27.53
C GLY A 250 -27.69 16.92 -26.56
N ARG A 251 -27.78 17.23 -25.26
CA ARG A 251 -26.85 16.72 -24.24
C ARG A 251 -26.95 15.20 -24.03
N LEU A 252 -28.16 14.64 -24.17
CA LEU A 252 -28.41 13.22 -23.93
C LEU A 252 -28.45 12.37 -25.21
N ASP A 253 -28.22 12.99 -26.38
CA ASP A 253 -28.37 12.37 -27.70
C ASP A 253 -29.73 11.67 -27.86
N MET A 254 -30.80 12.42 -27.57
CA MET A 254 -32.18 11.94 -27.58
C MET A 254 -33.04 12.76 -28.53
N ALA A 255 -34.11 12.14 -29.06
CA ALA A 255 -35.11 12.88 -29.81
C ALA A 255 -35.83 13.90 -28.90
N LEU A 256 -35.95 15.14 -29.37
CA LEU A 256 -36.63 16.23 -28.64
C LEU A 256 -38.06 15.85 -28.21
N THR A 257 -38.78 15.11 -29.04
CA THR A 257 -40.12 14.60 -28.73
C THR A 257 -40.13 13.67 -27.53
N THR A 258 -39.07 12.90 -27.33
CA THR A 258 -38.94 11.97 -26.20
C THR A 258 -38.68 12.71 -24.90
N VAL A 259 -37.80 13.73 -24.94
CA VAL A 259 -37.53 14.59 -23.78
C VAL A 259 -38.80 15.34 -23.34
N ARG A 260 -39.50 15.97 -24.29
CA ARG A 260 -40.77 16.68 -24.02
C ARG A 260 -41.81 15.78 -23.37
N ASN A 261 -42.02 14.58 -23.92
CA ASN A 261 -42.96 13.63 -23.34
C ASN A 261 -42.59 13.22 -21.91
N ILE A 262 -41.30 13.03 -21.62
CA ILE A 262 -40.83 12.69 -20.27
C ILE A 262 -41.07 13.87 -19.31
N ILE A 263 -40.77 15.10 -19.72
CA ILE A 263 -41.04 16.31 -18.93
C ILE A 263 -42.54 16.43 -18.64
N THR A 264 -43.41 16.28 -19.65
CA THR A 264 -44.87 16.30 -19.44
C THR A 264 -45.34 15.21 -18.47
N GLU A 265 -44.76 14.01 -18.51
CA GLU A 265 -45.08 12.95 -17.55
C GLU A 265 -44.60 13.27 -16.13
N LEU A 266 -43.44 13.92 -15.97
CA LEU A 266 -42.92 14.35 -14.67
C LEU A 266 -43.80 15.46 -14.08
N GLU A 267 -44.19 16.45 -14.89
CA GLU A 267 -45.08 17.55 -14.47
C GLU A 267 -46.50 17.07 -14.14
N ALA A 268 -47.02 16.09 -14.89
CA ALA A 268 -48.33 15.51 -14.64
C ALA A 268 -48.34 14.50 -13.46
N GLY A 269 -47.17 14.10 -12.95
CA GLY A 269 -47.04 13.10 -11.88
C GLY A 269 -47.53 11.69 -12.25
N GLN A 270 -47.77 11.41 -13.53
CA GLN A 270 -48.34 10.15 -14.03
C GLN A 270 -47.56 9.63 -15.24
N ARG A 271 -47.16 8.35 -15.17
CA ARG A 271 -46.46 7.68 -16.27
C ARG A 271 -47.49 7.25 -17.33
N ARG A 272 -47.33 7.66 -18.59
CA ARG A 272 -48.23 7.24 -19.68
C ARG A 272 -48.15 5.73 -19.90
N ASP A 273 -49.30 5.06 -19.85
CA ASP A 273 -49.39 3.65 -20.21
C ASP A 273 -49.41 3.50 -21.74
N ARG A 274 -48.29 3.05 -22.31
CA ARG A 274 -48.13 2.88 -23.76
C ARG A 274 -49.02 1.77 -24.34
N LYS A 275 -49.71 0.97 -23.51
CA LYS A 275 -50.64 -0.08 -23.96
C LYS A 275 -52.07 0.42 -24.24
N GLN A 276 -52.42 1.65 -23.86
CA GLN A 276 -53.78 2.18 -24.06
C GLN A 276 -53.97 3.00 -25.35
N ALA A 277 -52.92 3.20 -26.15
CA ALA A 277 -52.96 4.02 -27.37
C ALA A 277 -52.69 3.24 -28.67
N ALA A 278 -52.93 1.93 -28.67
CA ALA A 278 -52.87 1.07 -29.85
C ALA A 278 -54.23 0.40 -30.08
#